data_AF-A0A1F5G4Y3-F1
#
_entry.id   AF-A0A1F5G4Y3-F1
#
_cell.length_a   1.000
_cell.length_b   1.000
_cell.length_c   1.000
_cell.angle_alpha   90.00
_cell.angle_beta   90.00
_cell.angle_gamma   90.00
#
_symmetry.space_group_name_H-M   'P 1'
#
loop_
_entity.id
_entity.type
_entity.pdbx_description
1 polymer ?
#
loop_
_entity_poly.entity_id
_entity_poly.type
_entity_poly.pdbx_seq_one_letter_code
_entity_poly.pdbx_strand_id
1 'polypeptide(L)'
;MGLPQNIRDTQCGFKLFPSKIAKELYKECITDGFMIDIEMILRALGKGLKVKEFPVSWTSDLESRYKVFSGTARNFRELLIIKKALK
;
A
#
# COMPACT_ATOMS: atom_id res chain seq x y z
N MET A 1 -8.26 2.83 9.94
CA MET A 1 -7.73 1.58 9.35
C MET A 1 -6.55 1.00 10.13
N GLY A 2 -6.04 1.66 11.18
CA GLY A 2 -4.91 1.10 11.97
C GLY A 2 -3.54 1.30 11.30
N LEU A 3 -3.41 2.29 10.41
CA LEU A 3 -2.11 2.64 9.83
C LEU A 3 -1.19 3.26 10.90
N PRO A 4 0.10 2.92 10.90
CA PRO A 4 1.07 3.45 11.84
C PRO A 4 1.39 4.92 11.52
N GLN A 5 1.40 5.77 12.54
CA GLN A 5 1.64 7.22 12.42
C GLN A 5 3.07 7.58 12.02
N ASN A 6 4.00 6.63 12.15
CA ASN A 6 5.42 6.83 11.85
C ASN A 6 5.80 6.47 10.40
N ILE A 7 4.85 6.10 9.55
CA ILE A 7 5.06 5.93 8.11
C ILE A 7 4.55 7.19 7.42
N ARG A 8 5.46 7.93 6.78
CA ARG A 8 5.15 9.20 6.12
C ARG A 8 4.56 8.99 4.73
N ASP A 9 5.08 8.00 4.01
CA ASP A 9 4.62 7.67 2.66
C ASP A 9 4.15 6.23 2.59
N THR A 10 2.84 6.04 2.74
CA THR A 10 2.23 4.71 2.66
C THR A 10 2.11 4.18 1.23
N GLN A 11 2.10 5.08 0.24
CA GLN A 11 1.87 4.78 -1.18
C GLN A 11 3.17 4.73 -2.00
N CYS A 12 4.33 4.86 -1.36
CA CYS A 12 5.60 4.58 -2.01
C CYS A 12 5.65 3.10 -2.43
N GLY A 13 5.83 2.86 -3.73
CA GLY A 13 5.98 1.52 -4.29
C GLY A 13 7.31 0.83 -3.98
N PHE A 14 8.28 1.55 -3.40
CA PHE A 14 9.56 0.96 -3.01
C PHE A 14 9.42 0.24 -1.67
N LYS A 15 9.20 -1.08 -1.71
CA LYS A 15 9.02 -1.91 -0.52
C LYS A 15 9.87 -3.18 -0.58
N LEU A 16 10.42 -3.56 0.58
CA LEU A 16 11.23 -4.76 0.73
C LEU A 16 10.50 -5.77 1.61
N PHE A 17 10.50 -7.04 1.19
CA PHE A 17 9.82 -8.12 1.89
C PHE A 17 10.69 -9.38 1.90
N PRO A 18 10.65 -10.18 2.98
CA PRO A 18 11.08 -11.57 2.89
C PRO A 18 10.22 -12.31 1.85
N SER A 19 10.84 -13.12 0.99
CA SER A 19 10.15 -13.78 -0.14
C SER A 19 8.88 -14.54 0.27
N LYS A 20 8.92 -15.27 1.39
CA LYS A 20 7.77 -16.01 1.92
C LYS A 20 6.61 -15.08 2.32
N ILE A 21 6.92 -13.98 3.00
CA ILE A 21 5.94 -13.00 3.45
C ILE A 21 5.32 -12.27 2.26
N ALA A 22 6.12 -11.88 1.26
CA ALA A 22 5.60 -11.30 0.03
C ALA A 22 4.56 -12.21 -0.62
N LYS A 23 4.92 -13.48 -0.86
CA LYS A 23 4.02 -14.45 -1.49
C LYS A 23 2.72 -14.63 -0.71
N GLU A 24 2.80 -14.65 0.62
CA GLU A 24 1.63 -14.76 1.49
C GLU A 24 0.71 -13.52 1.38
N LEU A 25 1.27 -12.31 1.50
CA LEU A 25 0.50 -11.06 1.44
C LEU A 25 -0.12 -10.83 0.06
N TYR A 26 0.65 -11.04 -1.01
CA TYR A 26 0.19 -10.82 -2.38
C TYR A 26 -0.81 -11.87 -2.85
N LYS A 27 -0.78 -13.09 -2.32
CA LYS A 27 -1.80 -14.12 -2.63
C LYS A 27 -3.21 -13.70 -2.19
N GLU A 28 -3.30 -12.91 -1.13
CA GLU A 28 -4.56 -12.41 -0.61
C GLU A 28 -4.93 -11.03 -1.16
N CYS A 29 -4.05 -10.41 -1.97
CA CYS A 29 -4.24 -9.05 -2.49
C CYS A 29 -5.47 -8.97 -3.40
N ILE A 30 -6.31 -7.96 -3.18
CA ILE A 30 -7.52 -7.74 -3.98
C ILE A 30 -7.48 -6.45 -4.79
N THR A 31 -6.61 -5.51 -4.45
CA THR A 31 -6.39 -4.30 -5.24
C THR A 31 -5.38 -4.53 -6.36
N ASP A 32 -5.63 -3.87 -7.49
CA ASP A 32 -4.80 -3.88 -8.69
C ASP A 32 -4.39 -2.45 -9.11
N GLY A 33 -4.72 -1.45 -8.29
CA GLY A 33 -4.46 -0.04 -8.52
C GLY A 33 -3.50 0.59 -7.51
N PHE A 34 -3.66 1.90 -7.33
CA PHE A 34 -2.72 2.74 -6.58
C PHE A 34 -2.74 2.45 -5.07
N MET A 35 -3.77 1.76 -4.56
CA MET A 35 -3.89 1.43 -3.14
C MET A 35 -3.24 0.11 -2.74
N ILE A 36 -2.57 -0.59 -3.66
CA ILE A 36 -1.89 -1.87 -3.38
C ILE A 36 -0.91 -1.77 -2.22
N ASP A 37 -0.18 -0.65 -2.15
CA ASP A 37 0.82 -0.39 -1.12
C ASP A 37 0.21 -0.27 0.28
N ILE A 38 -0.96 0.39 0.39
CA ILE A 38 -1.71 0.49 1.63
C ILE A 38 -2.28 -0.87 2.01
N GLU A 39 -2.79 -1.64 1.05
CA GLU A 39 -3.29 -3.00 1.31
C GLU A 39 -2.19 -3.89 1.90
N MET A 40 -0.98 -3.86 1.32
CA MET A 40 0.16 -4.62 1.81
C MET A 40 0.54 -4.23 3.24
N ILE A 41 0.57 -2.92 3.55
CA ILE A 41 0.84 -2.43 4.92
C ILE A 41 -0.23 -2.97 5.88
N LEU A 42 -1.50 -2.80 5.55
CA LEU A 42 -2.61 -3.20 6.44
C LEU A 42 -2.67 -4.71 6.66
N ARG A 43 -2.45 -5.52 5.62
CA ARG A 43 -2.36 -6.99 5.75
C ARG A 43 -1.19 -7.41 6.61
N ALA A 44 -0.02 -6.79 6.43
CA ALA A 44 1.15 -7.08 7.25
C ALA A 44 0.87 -6.79 8.74
N LEU A 45 0.25 -5.64 9.04
CA LEU A 45 -0.14 -5.28 10.40
C LEU A 45 -1.20 -6.23 10.98
N GLY A 46 -2.19 -6.64 10.17
CA GLY A 46 -3.21 -7.62 10.57
C GLY A 46 -2.61 -9.00 10.92
N LYS A 47 -1.49 -9.37 10.30
CA LYS A 47 -0.71 -10.58 10.62
C LYS A 47 0.32 -10.37 11.74
N GLY A 48 0.34 -9.19 12.39
CA GLY A 48 1.27 -8.87 13.49
C GLY A 48 2.71 -8.63 13.03
N LEU A 49 2.95 -8.40 11.74
CA LEU A 49 4.28 -8.12 11.21
C LEU A 49 4.68 -6.67 11.50
N LYS A 50 5.99 -6.45 11.69
CA LYS A 50 6.55 -5.12 11.89
C LYS A 50 6.81 -4.46 10.54
N VAL A 51 6.19 -3.30 10.30
CA VAL A 51 6.46 -2.44 9.14
C VAL A 51 7.33 -1.27 9.61
N LYS A 52 8.44 -1.01 8.91
CA LYS A 52 9.35 0.10 9.21
C LYS A 52 9.63 0.88 7.93
N GLU A 53 9.59 2.20 8.04
CA GLU A 53 10.08 3.11 7.00
C GLU A 53 11.60 3.25 7.11
N PHE A 54 12.29 3.35 5.98
CA PHE A 54 13.73 3.61 5.90
C PHE A 54 14.01 4.67 4.82
N PRO A 55 15.05 5.49 5.00
CA PRO A 55 15.35 6.54 4.04
C PRO A 55 15.92 5.95 2.75
N VAL A 56 15.51 6.52 1.62
CA VAL A 56 16.09 6.27 0.30
C VAL A 56 16.32 7.60 -0.42
N SER A 57 17.44 7.71 -1.14
CA SER A 57 17.64 8.81 -2.08
C SER A 57 16.89 8.47 -3.35
N TRP A 58 15.90 9.27 -3.71
CA TRP A 58 15.09 9.08 -4.91
C TRP A 58 14.92 10.41 -5.64
N THR A 59 14.86 10.35 -6.97
CA THR A 59 14.55 11.49 -7.84
C THR A 59 13.26 11.16 -8.59
N SER A 60 12.24 12.00 -8.42
CA SER A 60 10.96 11.82 -9.10
C SER A 60 11.05 12.20 -10.57
N ASP A 61 10.42 11.41 -11.43
CA ASP A 61 10.01 11.89 -12.74
C ASP A 61 8.90 12.94 -12.58
N LEU A 62 9.02 14.06 -13.27
CA LEU A 62 8.02 15.14 -13.27
C LEU A 62 6.82 14.80 -14.16
N GLU A 63 6.96 13.85 -15.08
CA GLU A 63 5.86 13.37 -15.91
C GLU A 63 4.98 12.40 -15.10
N SER A 64 3.74 12.80 -14.84
CA SER A 64 2.75 11.94 -14.19
C SER A 64 1.67 11.51 -15.17
N ARG A 65 1.43 10.20 -15.24
CA ARG A 65 0.29 9.61 -15.96
C ARG A 65 -0.96 9.47 -15.08
N TYR A 66 -0.91 9.98 -13.85
CA TYR A 66 -2.00 9.84 -12.90
C TYR A 66 -3.14 10.82 -13.20
N LYS A 67 -4.34 10.26 -13.45
CA LYS A 67 -5.56 11.06 -13.66
C LYS A 67 -6.14 11.47 -12.31
N VAL A 68 -5.94 12.71 -11.89
CA VAL A 68 -6.27 13.19 -10.54
C VAL A 68 -7.71 12.87 -10.14
N PHE A 69 -8.71 13.22 -10.93
CA PHE A 69 -10.11 13.03 -10.56
C PHE A 69 -10.53 11.56 -10.56
N SER A 70 -10.38 10.86 -11.70
CA SER A 70 -10.81 9.46 -11.81
C SER A 70 -9.95 8.51 -10.98
N GLY A 71 -8.66 8.78 -10.86
CA GLY A 71 -7.75 8.06 -9.97
C GLY A 71 -8.15 8.22 -8.50
N THR A 72 -8.46 9.43 -8.05
CA THR A 72 -8.89 9.65 -6.65
C THR A 72 -10.20 8.94 -6.34
N ALA A 73 -11.18 8.96 -7.26
CA ALA A 73 -12.42 8.20 -7.10
C ALA A 73 -12.17 6.68 -7.04
N ARG A 74 -11.27 6.15 -7.88
CA ARG A 74 -10.85 4.74 -7.83
C ARG A 74 -10.19 4.41 -6.49
N ASN A 75 -9.24 5.22 -6.04
CA ASN A 75 -8.53 5.02 -4.77
C ASN A 75 -9.50 4.99 -3.59
N PHE A 76 -10.49 5.89 -3.54
CA PHE A 76 -11.50 5.87 -2.49
C PHE A 76 -12.31 4.55 -2.50
N ARG A 77 -12.71 4.08 -3.68
CA ARG A 77 -13.39 2.78 -3.83
C ARG A 77 -12.50 1.62 -3.36
N GLU A 78 -11.23 1.62 -3.74
CA GLU A 78 -10.25 0.61 -3.29
C GLU A 78 -10.10 0.61 -1.76
N LEU A 79 -10.04 1.78 -1.11
CA LEU A 79 -9.99 1.88 0.35
C LEU A 79 -11.25 1.27 1.01
N LEU A 80 -12.43 1.47 0.44
CA LEU A 80 -13.66 0.84 0.95
C LEU A 80 -13.62 -0.68 0.81
N ILE A 81 -13.11 -1.19 -0.32
CA ILE A 81 -12.94 -2.62 -0.58
C ILE A 81 -11.94 -3.22 0.42
N ILE A 82 -10.77 -2.61 0.58
CA ILE A 82 -9.75 -3.02 1.57
C ILE A 82 -10.35 -3.05 2.98
N LYS A 83 -11.07 -1.99 3.38
CA LYS A 83 -11.71 -1.93 4.70
C LYS A 83 -12.69 -3.07 4.94
N LYS A 84 -13.42 -3.49 3.90
CA LYS A 84 -14.39 -4.58 3.99
C LYS A 84 -13.70 -5.95 4.03
N ALA A 85 -12.61 -6.13 3.30
CA ALA A 85 -11.88 -7.40 3.23
C ALA A 85 -11.00 -7.69 4.45
N LEU A 86 -10.60 -6.64 5.18
CA LEU A 86 -9.79 -6.75 6.41
C LEU A 86 -10.64 -6.74 7.70
N LYS A 87 -11.96 -6.65 7.58
CA LYS A 87 -12.91 -6.84 8.69
C LYS A 87 -13.33 -8.30 8.74
#